data_AF-I9NM86-F1
#
_entry.id   AF-I9NM86-F1
#
_cell.length_a   1.000
_cell.length_b   1.000
_cell.length_c   1.000
_cell.angle_alpha   90.00
_cell.angle_beta   90.00
_cell.angle_gamma   90.00
#
_symmetry.space_group_name_H-M   'P 1'
#
loop_
_entity.id
_entity.type
_entity.pdbx_description
1 polymer ?
#
loop_
_entity_poly.entity_id
_entity_poly.type
_entity_poly.pdbx_seq_one_letter_code
_entity_poly.pdbx_strand_id
1 'polypeptide(L)'
;MRPASTRPRVIPEVELQNSTNPFGLSKPNTAVRLSGVDDVISESLAGAKNGAGNITSNFRVNTDEALALGDKLLGQGYKEVGKAGSGVFEKQVGSQTYRFRIDENSLLGKHAPNEPHVHVEILDENRNILVNNHIPLID
;
A
#
# COMPACT_ATOMS: atom_id res chain seq x y z
N MET A 1 -56.85 35.99 -24.55
CA MET A 1 -57.23 34.64 -24.05
C MET A 1 -56.21 34.18 -23.01
N ARG A 2 -56.67 34.02 -21.77
CA ARG A 2 -56.16 33.18 -20.66
C ARG A 2 -57.41 32.44 -20.14
N PRO A 3 -57.38 31.19 -19.65
CA PRO A 3 -56.83 30.90 -18.31
C PRO A 3 -56.38 29.45 -18.00
N ALA A 4 -55.70 29.27 -16.85
CA ALA A 4 -55.67 28.12 -15.91
C ALA A 4 -54.48 28.39 -14.94
N SER A 5 -54.52 28.52 -13.60
CA SER A 5 -55.22 27.88 -12.45
C SER A 5 -55.04 26.36 -12.45
N THR A 6 -54.40 25.65 -11.50
CA THR A 6 -54.49 25.69 -10.02
C THR A 6 -53.28 24.92 -9.38
N ARG A 7 -52.91 25.19 -8.11
CA ARG A 7 -51.83 24.56 -7.25
C ARG A 7 -52.25 23.20 -6.61
N PRO A 8 -51.50 22.50 -5.68
CA PRO A 8 -50.08 22.05 -5.56
C PRO A 8 -49.85 20.57 -5.01
N ARG A 9 -48.58 20.18 -4.75
CA ARG A 9 -48.01 19.08 -3.86
C ARG A 9 -47.84 17.68 -4.50
N VAL A 10 -46.71 16.94 -4.41
CA VAL A 10 -46.00 16.32 -3.26
C VAL A 10 -44.58 15.83 -3.69
N ILE A 11 -43.58 15.91 -2.81
CA ILE A 11 -42.21 15.28 -2.85
C ILE A 11 -42.32 13.84 -2.26
N PRO A 12 -41.47 12.82 -2.59
CA PRO A 12 -40.01 12.92 -2.38
C PRO A 12 -39.06 12.03 -3.25
N GLU A 13 -37.77 12.34 -3.08
CA GLU A 13 -36.60 11.43 -2.97
C GLU A 13 -35.93 10.74 -4.18
N VAL A 14 -34.60 10.58 -4.01
CA VAL A 14 -33.61 9.67 -4.67
C VAL A 14 -33.29 10.01 -6.15
N GLU A 15 -32.06 10.08 -6.67
CA GLU A 15 -30.74 9.56 -6.31
C GLU A 15 -29.70 10.39 -7.11
N LEU A 16 -28.69 10.97 -6.47
CA LEU A 16 -27.57 11.60 -7.16
C LEU A 16 -26.43 10.59 -7.29
N GLN A 17 -26.26 10.04 -8.49
CA GLN A 17 -25.03 10.15 -9.32
C GLN A 17 -24.91 8.95 -10.27
N ASN A 18 -25.36 9.17 -11.50
CA ASN A 18 -25.03 8.35 -12.64
C ASN A 18 -23.90 9.07 -13.41
N SER A 19 -22.70 8.51 -13.44
CA SER A 19 -21.75 8.80 -14.52
C SER A 19 -21.10 7.50 -14.97
N THR A 20 -21.54 7.11 -16.16
CA THR A 20 -21.24 5.92 -16.91
C THR A 20 -19.91 6.06 -17.65
N ASN A 21 -19.05 5.04 -17.56
CA ASN A 21 -17.92 4.87 -18.48
C ASN A 21 -18.42 4.30 -19.82
N PRO A 22 -18.00 4.84 -20.98
CA PRO A 22 -18.63 4.57 -22.28
C PRO A 22 -18.16 3.29 -23.01
N PHE A 23 -17.48 2.34 -22.35
CA PHE A 23 -16.86 1.20 -23.03
C PHE A 23 -17.45 -0.18 -22.72
N GLY A 24 -18.64 -0.27 -22.10
CA GLY A 24 -19.54 -1.42 -22.24
C GLY A 24 -19.00 -2.84 -21.97
N LEU A 25 -17.88 -2.98 -21.26
CA LEU A 25 -17.36 -4.28 -20.84
C LEU A 25 -17.81 -4.52 -19.39
N SER A 26 -18.60 -5.58 -19.23
CA SER A 26 -19.15 -6.07 -17.97
C SER A 26 -18.08 -6.18 -16.89
N LYS A 27 -18.39 -5.77 -15.66
CA LYS A 27 -17.63 -6.17 -14.47
C LYS A 27 -17.43 -7.69 -14.51
N PRO A 28 -16.20 -8.15 -14.22
CA PRO A 28 -16.15 -9.00 -13.05
C PRO A 28 -14.99 -8.65 -12.10
N ASN A 29 -15.26 -9.03 -10.85
CA ASN A 29 -14.34 -9.30 -9.76
C ASN A 29 -13.90 -8.10 -8.91
N THR A 30 -14.47 -8.10 -7.71
CA THR A 30 -13.91 -7.69 -6.42
C THR A 30 -12.37 -7.66 -6.42
N ALA A 31 -11.77 -6.56 -6.89
CA ALA A 31 -10.46 -6.19 -6.42
C ALA A 31 -10.67 -5.68 -4.99
N VAL A 32 -10.39 -6.54 -4.01
CA VAL A 32 -10.21 -6.12 -2.62
C VAL A 32 -9.30 -4.90 -2.66
N ARG A 33 -9.83 -3.72 -2.33
CA ARG A 33 -8.99 -2.54 -2.15
C ARG A 33 -8.18 -2.80 -0.89
N LEU A 34 -6.96 -3.32 -1.07
CA LEU A 34 -5.91 -3.37 -0.05
C LEU A 34 -5.41 -1.93 0.18
N SER A 35 -6.27 -1.05 0.69
CA SER A 35 -5.97 0.39 0.81
C SER A 35 -4.66 0.61 1.59
N GLY A 36 -4.40 -0.20 2.62
CA GLY A 36 -3.15 -0.11 3.38
C GLY A 36 -1.88 -0.43 2.56
N VAL A 37 -1.93 -1.37 1.62
CA VAL A 37 -0.74 -1.79 0.85
C VAL A 37 -0.29 -0.70 -0.12
N ASP A 38 -1.21 -0.13 -0.89
CA ASP A 38 -0.90 0.96 -1.82
C ASP A 38 -0.41 2.22 -1.11
N ASP A 39 -1.02 2.53 0.04
CA ASP A 39 -0.65 3.67 0.86
C ASP A 39 0.76 3.52 1.46
N VAL A 40 1.11 2.32 1.97
CA VAL A 40 2.47 2.01 2.47
C VAL A 40 3.53 2.11 1.38
N ILE A 41 3.25 1.57 0.17
CA ILE A 41 4.19 1.68 -0.97
C ILE A 41 4.40 3.16 -1.32
N SER A 42 3.31 3.93 -1.39
CA SER A 42 3.35 5.35 -1.73
C SER A 42 4.12 6.16 -0.68
N GLU A 43 3.90 5.90 0.61
CA GLU A 43 4.65 6.49 1.73
C GLU A 43 6.14 6.18 1.62
N SER A 44 6.48 4.92 1.34
CA SER A 44 7.88 4.47 1.24
C SER A 44 8.58 5.15 0.05
N LEU A 45 7.94 5.21 -1.12
CA LEU A 45 8.47 5.90 -2.30
C LEU A 45 8.66 7.41 -2.03
N ALA A 46 7.70 8.05 -1.36
CA ALA A 46 7.81 9.45 -0.96
C ALA A 46 8.96 9.67 0.04
N GLY A 47 9.10 8.79 1.03
CA GLY A 47 10.19 8.80 1.99
C GLY A 47 11.56 8.68 1.31
N ALA A 48 11.69 7.75 0.35
CA ALA A 48 12.93 7.55 -0.39
C ALA A 48 13.31 8.78 -1.23
N LYS A 49 12.33 9.39 -1.91
CA LYS A 49 12.53 10.61 -2.70
C LYS A 49 13.04 11.78 -1.84
N ASN A 50 12.61 11.84 -0.58
CA ASN A 50 12.99 12.88 0.36
C ASN A 50 14.22 12.53 1.22
N GLY A 51 14.79 11.32 1.07
CA GLY A 51 15.89 10.84 1.90
C GLY A 51 15.53 10.74 3.38
N ALA A 52 14.30 10.28 3.69
CA ALA A 52 13.77 10.26 5.05
C ALA A 52 14.51 9.31 6.01
N GLY A 53 15.27 8.34 5.49
CA GLY A 53 15.96 7.36 6.32
C GLY A 53 14.98 6.44 7.07
N ASN A 54 15.18 6.26 8.37
CA ASN A 54 14.31 5.40 9.18
C ASN A 54 13.00 6.11 9.53
N ILE A 55 11.87 5.53 9.14
CA ILE A 55 10.53 6.02 9.46
C ILE A 55 9.68 4.90 10.08
N THR A 56 8.71 5.28 10.89
CA THR A 56 7.60 4.39 11.29
C THR A 56 6.41 4.73 10.41
N SER A 57 5.77 3.71 9.84
CA SER A 57 4.65 3.91 8.93
C SER A 57 3.46 4.55 9.64
N ASN A 58 2.76 5.45 8.96
CA ASN A 58 1.45 5.94 9.40
C ASN A 58 0.35 4.90 9.22
N PHE A 59 0.64 3.83 8.49
CA PHE A 59 -0.27 2.75 8.17
C PHE A 59 0.14 1.50 8.93
N ARG A 60 -0.86 0.65 9.17
CA ARG A 60 -0.67 -0.67 9.74
C ARG A 60 -1.33 -1.68 8.82
N VAL A 61 -0.78 -2.88 8.78
CA VAL A 61 -1.23 -3.95 7.88
C VAL A 61 -1.37 -5.26 8.65
N ASN A 62 -2.29 -6.12 8.27
CA ASN A 62 -2.29 -7.51 8.77
C ASN A 62 -1.23 -8.35 8.01
N THR A 63 -1.08 -9.61 8.41
CA THR A 63 -0.09 -10.54 7.84
C THR A 63 -0.35 -10.80 6.35
N ASP A 64 -1.61 -10.97 5.93
CA ASP A 64 -1.94 -11.19 4.51
C ASP A 64 -1.61 -9.96 3.66
N GLU A 65 -1.89 -8.77 4.18
CA GLU A 65 -1.53 -7.49 3.56
C GLU A 65 -0.01 -7.27 3.52
N ALA A 66 0.73 -7.69 4.56
CA ALA A 66 2.19 -7.63 4.57
C ALA A 66 2.80 -8.53 3.49
N LEU A 67 2.25 -9.74 3.29
CA LEU A 67 2.68 -10.62 2.20
C LEU A 67 2.35 -10.03 0.83
N ALA A 68 1.12 -9.52 0.66
CA ALA A 68 0.70 -8.84 -0.58
C ALA A 68 1.55 -7.59 -0.87
N LEU A 69 1.97 -6.87 0.17
CA LEU A 69 2.88 -5.73 0.09
C LEU A 69 4.26 -6.14 -0.45
N GLY A 70 4.85 -7.20 0.12
CA GLY A 70 6.12 -7.74 -0.37
C GLY A 70 6.04 -8.18 -1.84
N ASP A 71 5.00 -8.93 -2.18
CA ASP A 71 4.75 -9.40 -3.54
C ASP A 71 4.55 -8.25 -4.54
N LYS A 72 3.85 -7.20 -4.14
CA LYS A 72 3.60 -6.03 -5.00
C LYS A 72 4.82 -5.13 -5.16
N LEU A 73 5.55 -4.88 -4.07
CA LEU A 73 6.76 -4.06 -4.07
C LEU A 73 7.85 -4.69 -4.93
N LEU A 74 8.08 -5.99 -4.74
CA LEU A 74 9.16 -6.69 -5.40
C LEU A 74 8.71 -7.24 -6.76
N GLY A 75 7.50 -7.77 -6.89
CA GLY A 75 7.02 -8.40 -8.11
C GLY A 75 7.89 -9.60 -8.52
N GLN A 76 7.85 -9.99 -9.78
CA GLN A 76 8.65 -11.13 -10.25
C GLN A 76 10.16 -10.84 -10.22
N GLY A 77 10.95 -11.90 -9.98
CA GLY A 77 12.42 -11.88 -10.07
C GLY A 77 13.14 -11.36 -8.83
N TYR A 78 12.47 -11.24 -7.69
CA TYR A 78 13.15 -11.01 -6.42
C TYR A 78 13.98 -12.23 -6.00
N LYS A 79 14.92 -11.99 -5.10
CA LYS A 79 15.73 -13.04 -4.47
C LYS A 79 15.75 -12.85 -2.97
N GLU A 80 15.80 -13.94 -2.22
CA GLU A 80 16.22 -13.89 -0.82
C GLU A 80 17.73 -13.62 -0.75
N VAL A 81 18.17 -12.85 0.23
CA VAL A 81 19.55 -12.41 0.41
C VAL A 81 20.05 -12.86 1.78
N GLY A 82 21.30 -13.31 1.83
CA GLY A 82 21.91 -13.84 3.04
C GLY A 82 21.68 -15.34 3.18
N LYS A 83 21.53 -15.84 4.42
CA LYS A 83 21.19 -17.24 4.67
C LYS A 83 19.76 -17.52 4.22
N ALA A 84 19.49 -18.74 3.74
CA ALA A 84 18.11 -19.15 3.48
C ALA A 84 17.26 -19.02 4.75
N GLY A 85 16.06 -18.44 4.62
CA GLY A 85 15.21 -18.09 5.77
C GLY A 85 15.73 -16.90 6.57
N SER A 86 16.50 -16.00 5.96
CA SER A 86 16.85 -14.71 6.58
C SER A 86 15.65 -13.79 6.68
N GLY A 87 14.65 -14.00 5.81
CA GLY A 87 13.49 -13.11 5.70
C GLY A 87 13.85 -11.79 5.02
N VAL A 88 14.95 -11.71 4.26
CA VAL A 88 15.38 -10.51 3.55
C VAL A 88 15.28 -10.73 2.05
N PHE A 89 14.35 -10.06 1.39
CA PHE A 89 14.08 -10.21 -0.03
C PHE A 89 14.40 -8.92 -0.77
N GLU A 90 15.18 -8.98 -1.84
CA GLU A 90 15.55 -7.79 -2.60
C GLU A 90 15.32 -7.97 -4.11
N LYS A 91 15.05 -6.84 -4.76
CA LYS A 91 15.04 -6.71 -6.21
C LYS A 91 15.70 -5.41 -6.62
N GLN A 92 16.55 -5.49 -7.62
CA GLN A 92 17.13 -4.33 -8.27
C GLN A 92 16.27 -3.90 -9.47
N VAL A 93 15.94 -2.62 -9.53
CA VAL A 93 15.21 -1.99 -10.65
C VAL A 93 15.99 -0.73 -11.05
N GLY A 94 16.70 -0.82 -12.18
CA GLY A 94 17.63 0.24 -12.59
C GLY A 94 18.73 0.45 -11.54
N SER A 95 18.90 1.70 -11.12
CA SER A 95 19.86 2.11 -10.09
C SER A 95 19.36 1.96 -8.65
N GLN A 96 18.13 1.49 -8.43
CA GLN A 96 17.56 1.35 -7.08
C GLN A 96 17.41 -0.11 -6.69
N THR A 97 17.56 -0.38 -5.39
CA THR A 97 17.24 -1.69 -4.81
C THR A 97 16.04 -1.54 -3.88
N TYR A 98 15.00 -2.32 -4.13
CA TYR A 98 13.85 -2.48 -3.25
C TYR A 98 14.08 -3.70 -2.38
N ARG A 99 13.82 -3.58 -1.09
CA ARG A 99 13.97 -4.69 -0.16
C ARG A 99 12.77 -4.77 0.78
N PHE A 100 12.26 -5.97 0.94
CA PHE A 100 11.23 -6.31 1.92
C PHE A 100 11.85 -7.20 2.99
N ARG A 101 11.61 -6.89 4.27
CA ARG A 101 12.16 -7.69 5.38
C ARG A 101 11.07 -8.17 6.33
N ILE A 102 11.17 -9.44 6.65
CA ILE A 102 10.36 -10.18 7.61
C ILE A 102 11.31 -10.96 8.54
N ASP A 103 12.20 -10.24 9.22
CA ASP A 103 13.17 -10.87 10.13
C ASP A 103 12.59 -11.11 11.52
N GLU A 104 13.13 -12.10 12.23
CA GLU A 104 12.64 -12.56 13.53
C GLU A 104 12.58 -11.45 14.58
N ASN A 105 13.54 -10.52 14.59
CA ASN A 105 13.55 -9.44 15.58
C ASN A 105 12.41 -8.46 15.35
N SER A 106 12.08 -8.15 14.09
CA SER A 106 10.95 -7.30 13.74
C SER A 106 9.62 -7.95 14.08
N LEU A 107 9.45 -9.24 13.77
CA LEU A 107 8.24 -10.00 14.11
C LEU A 107 8.01 -10.11 15.61
N LEU A 108 9.07 -10.15 16.41
CA LEU A 108 9.00 -10.18 17.88
C LEU A 108 8.94 -8.78 18.51
N GLY A 109 8.96 -7.70 17.71
CA GLY A 109 8.96 -6.33 18.21
C GLY A 109 10.18 -5.97 19.06
N LYS A 110 11.35 -6.58 18.79
CA LYS A 110 12.57 -6.42 19.59
C LYS A 110 13.33 -5.10 19.35
N HIS A 111 12.85 -4.29 18.42
CA HIS A 111 13.35 -2.93 18.16
C HIS A 111 12.21 -2.02 17.73
N ALA A 112 12.50 -0.71 17.67
CA ALA A 112 11.54 0.32 17.25
C ALA A 112 10.77 -0.12 15.99
N PRO A 113 9.42 -0.05 15.99
CA PRO A 113 8.53 0.64 16.94
C PRO A 113 8.23 -0.08 18.28
N ASN A 114 8.90 -1.19 18.60
CA ASN A 114 8.68 -2.04 19.78
C ASN A 114 7.33 -2.78 19.78
N GLU A 115 6.85 -3.07 18.58
CA GLU A 115 5.71 -3.94 18.29
C GLU A 115 6.04 -4.78 17.04
N PRO A 116 5.37 -5.92 16.83
CA PRO A 116 5.55 -6.72 15.62
C PRO A 116 5.42 -5.86 14.35
N HIS A 117 6.40 -5.94 13.45
CA HIS A 117 6.42 -5.14 12.21
C HIS A 117 7.21 -5.81 11.09
N VAL A 118 7.03 -5.33 9.86
CA VAL A 118 7.84 -5.65 8.68
C VAL A 118 8.54 -4.40 8.15
N HIS A 119 9.50 -4.56 7.24
CA HIS A 119 10.20 -3.43 6.63
C HIS A 119 9.99 -3.34 5.13
N VAL A 120 9.83 -2.10 4.64
CA VAL A 120 10.06 -1.72 3.24
C VAL A 120 11.26 -0.79 3.19
N GLU A 121 12.32 -1.21 2.51
CA GLU A 121 13.51 -0.41 2.28
C GLU A 121 13.68 -0.09 0.79
N ILE A 122 14.13 1.13 0.51
CA ILE A 122 14.57 1.53 -0.82
C ILE A 122 15.98 2.07 -0.68
N LEU A 123 16.89 1.54 -1.49
CA LEU A 123 18.29 1.86 -1.48
C LEU A 123 18.71 2.48 -2.81
N ASP A 124 19.70 3.36 -2.76
CA ASP A 124 20.35 3.91 -3.96
C ASP A 124 21.31 2.90 -4.62
N GLU A 125 22.00 3.33 -5.67
CA GLU A 125 22.95 2.51 -6.42
C GLU A 125 24.19 2.09 -5.61
N ASN A 126 24.52 2.86 -4.58
CA ASN A 126 25.61 2.59 -3.64
C ASN A 126 25.15 1.75 -2.45
N ARG A 127 23.90 1.28 -2.46
CA ARG A 127 23.24 0.55 -1.37
C ARG A 127 23.11 1.38 -0.08
N ASN A 128 23.07 2.71 -0.16
CA ASN A 128 22.66 3.55 0.96
C ASN A 128 21.15 3.49 1.12
N ILE A 129 20.68 3.43 2.36
CA ILE A 129 19.24 3.42 2.68
C ILE A 129 18.66 4.82 2.42
N LEU A 130 17.80 4.95 1.42
CA LEU A 130 17.02 6.17 1.16
C LEU A 130 15.80 6.23 2.08
N VAL A 131 15.17 5.08 2.31
CA VAL A 131 14.10 4.90 3.30
C VAL A 131 14.17 3.49 3.89
N ASN A 132 13.82 3.38 5.16
CA ASN A 132 13.53 2.13 5.85
C ASN A 132 12.26 2.34 6.66
N ASN A 133 11.14 1.93 6.07
CA ASN A 133 9.80 2.07 6.62
C ASN A 133 9.45 0.87 7.48
N HIS A 134 9.24 1.10 8.79
CA HIS A 134 8.82 0.09 9.75
C HIS A 134 7.29 0.09 9.79
N ILE A 135 6.67 -0.99 9.34
CA ILE A 135 5.21 -1.07 9.17
C ILE A 135 4.65 -2.03 10.23
N PRO A 136 3.95 -1.53 11.26
CA PRO A 136 3.39 -2.38 12.30
C PRO A 136 2.35 -3.36 11.78
N LEU A 137 2.36 -4.55 12.38
CA LEU A 137 1.35 -5.59 12.19
C LEU A 137 0.21 -5.42 13.19
N ILE A 138 -1.02 -5.78 12.80
CA ILE A 138 -2.24 -5.63 13.63
C ILE A 138 -2.93 -6.95 14.01
N ASP A 139 -2.26 -8.09 13.82
CA ASP A 139 -2.80 -9.41 14.17
C ASP A 139 -2.60 -9.80 15.63
#